data_AF-A0A7H8M6V7-F1
#
_entry.id   AF-A0A7H8M6V7-F1
#
_cell.length_a   1.000
_cell.length_b   1.000
_cell.length_c   1.000
_cell.angle_alpha   90.00
_cell.angle_beta   90.00
_cell.angle_gamma   90.00
#
_symmetry.space_group_name_H-M   'P 1'
#
loop_
_entity.id
_entity.type
_entity.pdbx_description
1 polymer ?
#
loop_
_entity_poly.entity_id
_entity_poly.type
_entity_poly.pdbx_seq_one_letter_code
_entity_poly.pdbx_strand_id
1 'polypeptide(L)'
;MLGVDERGREVLSWVPGDVPHRPLAAAVVSEDALRGVGRLLRRYHDAVASYGVPDAGWDADLSNLDGQPEIVGHCDVTPENVVFRGGAPAALIDFDLARPTTRLFDVVTALRHWGPIEDPADRDALLYGADVGRRIKVFCDAYGLARESRRDVLPTARVRFERSYRAMRARAQRGGGWARIWDGGAGPRIRRAQDWLERHWDELDARLC
;
A
#
# COMPACT_ATOMS: atom_id res chain seq x y z
N MET A 1 4.39 -6.90 -19.90
CA MET A 1 5.79 -7.07 -20.33
C MET A 1 5.79 -7.56 -21.78
N LEU A 2 6.61 -6.97 -22.64
CA LEU A 2 6.76 -7.35 -24.05
C LEU A 2 8.00 -8.24 -24.28
N GLY A 3 8.89 -8.33 -23.30
CA GLY A 3 10.07 -9.17 -23.32
C GLY A 3 11.21 -8.55 -22.50
N VAL A 4 12.39 -9.17 -22.58
CA VAL A 4 13.65 -8.60 -22.12
C VAL A 4 14.52 -8.38 -23.35
N ASP A 5 15.15 -7.21 -23.47
CA ASP A 5 16.05 -6.92 -24.59
C ASP A 5 17.43 -7.59 -24.43
N GLU A 6 18.28 -7.46 -25.46
CA GLU A 6 19.62 -8.07 -25.50
C GLU A 6 20.57 -7.57 -24.39
N ARG A 7 20.22 -6.47 -23.69
CA ARG A 7 20.99 -5.91 -22.58
C ARG A 7 20.42 -6.29 -21.22
N GLY A 8 19.44 -7.19 -21.18
CA GLY A 8 18.78 -7.60 -19.94
C GLY A 8 17.78 -6.59 -19.40
N ARG A 9 17.31 -5.62 -20.21
CA ARG A 9 16.33 -4.61 -19.78
C ARG A 9 14.92 -5.05 -20.12
N GLU A 10 14.00 -4.80 -19.21
CA GLU A 10 12.59 -5.08 -19.47
C GLU A 10 12.02 -4.15 -20.53
N VAL A 11 11.30 -4.72 -21.49
CA VAL A 11 10.54 -3.98 -22.50
C VAL A 11 9.08 -3.97 -22.05
N LEU A 12 8.57 -2.78 -21.77
CA LEU A 12 7.22 -2.58 -21.21
C LEU A 12 6.33 -1.83 -22.21
N SER A 13 5.03 -2.11 -22.17
CA SER A 13 4.04 -1.33 -22.90
C SER A 13 3.68 -0.08 -22.11
N TRP A 14 3.58 1.06 -22.80
CA TRP A 14 3.14 2.32 -22.19
C TRP A 14 1.67 2.27 -21.75
N VAL A 15 1.38 2.80 -20.57
CA VAL A 15 0.01 2.98 -20.07
C VAL A 15 -0.32 4.48 -20.11
N PRO A 16 -1.22 4.94 -21.00
CA PRO A 16 -1.59 6.35 -21.07
C PRO A 16 -2.26 6.85 -19.78
N GLY A 17 -1.76 7.97 -19.26
CA GLY A 17 -2.30 8.65 -18.08
C GLY A 17 -1.23 9.46 -17.35
N ASP A 18 -1.61 10.00 -16.20
CA ASP A 18 -0.76 10.84 -15.35
C ASP A 18 -0.45 10.11 -14.04
N VAL A 19 0.76 10.27 -13.53
CA VAL A 19 1.16 9.73 -12.22
C VAL A 19 1.19 10.87 -11.20
N PRO A 20 0.55 10.73 -10.03
CA PRO A 20 0.65 11.70 -8.95
C PRO A 20 2.09 11.98 -8.52
N HIS A 21 2.36 13.24 -8.19
CA HIS A 21 3.59 13.68 -7.54
C HIS A 21 3.23 14.49 -6.29
N ARG A 22 4.14 14.50 -5.30
CA ARG A 22 3.97 15.32 -4.10
C ARG A 22 4.46 16.75 -4.35
N PRO A 23 3.78 17.78 -3.80
CA PRO A 23 2.55 17.70 -3.00
C PRO A 23 1.34 17.24 -3.82
N LEU A 24 0.50 16.39 -3.23
CA LEU A 24 -0.60 15.74 -3.93
C LEU A 24 -1.69 16.74 -4.32
N ALA A 25 -2.27 16.57 -5.51
CA ALA A 25 -3.40 17.37 -5.97
C ALA A 25 -4.71 16.94 -5.28
N ALA A 26 -5.66 17.88 -5.15
CA ALA A 26 -6.97 17.64 -4.54
C ALA A 26 -7.73 16.47 -5.16
N ALA A 27 -7.61 16.29 -6.47
CA ALA A 27 -8.22 15.16 -7.18
C ALA A 27 -7.69 13.80 -6.70
N VAL A 28 -6.38 13.70 -6.39
CA VAL A 28 -5.72 12.46 -5.96
C VAL A 28 -6.15 12.08 -4.53
N VAL A 29 -6.28 13.06 -3.64
CA VAL A 29 -6.67 12.81 -2.25
C VAL A 29 -8.19 12.71 -2.04
N SER A 30 -8.98 12.92 -3.09
CA SER A 30 -10.45 12.85 -3.04
C SER A 30 -10.97 11.47 -2.62
N GLU A 31 -12.20 11.42 -2.09
CA GLU A 31 -12.85 10.13 -1.82
C GLU A 31 -13.13 9.34 -3.09
N ASP A 32 -13.32 9.99 -4.24
CA ASP A 32 -13.57 9.29 -5.51
C ASP A 32 -12.32 8.59 -6.03
N ALA A 33 -11.16 9.24 -5.93
CA ALA A 33 -9.87 8.59 -6.15
C ALA A 33 -9.68 7.42 -5.17
N LEU A 34 -9.96 7.63 -3.88
CA LEU A 34 -9.86 6.58 -2.86
C LEU A 34 -10.73 5.35 -3.18
N ARG A 35 -11.98 5.55 -3.59
CA ARG A 35 -12.86 4.47 -4.07
C ARG A 35 -12.33 3.81 -5.33
N GLY A 36 -11.78 4.61 -6.25
CA GLY A 36 -11.16 4.12 -7.48
C GLY A 36 -10.00 3.17 -7.20
N VAL A 37 -9.12 3.53 -6.27
CA VAL A 37 -7.98 2.68 -5.86
C VAL A 37 -8.47 1.40 -5.19
N GLY A 38 -9.46 1.48 -4.30
CA GLY A 38 -10.04 0.29 -3.67
C GLY A 38 -10.58 -0.71 -4.70
N ARG A 39 -11.31 -0.24 -5.71
CA ARG A 39 -11.80 -1.08 -6.82
C ARG A 39 -10.67 -1.60 -7.71
N LEU A 40 -9.66 -0.78 -8.00
CA LEU A 40 -8.51 -1.15 -8.81
C LEU A 40 -7.71 -2.27 -8.14
N LEU A 41 -7.44 -2.13 -6.84
CA LEU A 41 -6.76 -3.15 -6.04
C LEU A 41 -7.56 -4.45 -5.97
N ARG A 42 -8.89 -4.37 -5.81
CA ARG A 42 -9.75 -5.55 -5.85
C ARG A 42 -9.67 -6.29 -7.18
N ARG A 43 -9.76 -5.56 -8.31
CA ARG A 43 -9.62 -6.14 -9.64
C ARG A 43 -8.26 -6.80 -9.85
N TYR A 44 -7.20 -6.17 -9.35
CA TYR A 44 -5.87 -6.76 -9.37
C TYR A 44 -5.84 -8.07 -8.56
N HIS A 45 -6.31 -8.08 -7.31
CA HIS A 45 -6.36 -9.27 -6.46
C HIS A 45 -7.20 -10.42 -7.04
N ASP A 46 -8.29 -10.11 -7.74
CA ASP A 46 -9.10 -11.14 -8.40
C ASP A 46 -8.40 -11.70 -9.64
N ALA A 47 -7.66 -10.87 -10.38
CA ALA A 47 -6.85 -11.33 -11.50
C ALA A 47 -5.71 -12.25 -11.03
N VAL A 48 -4.93 -11.82 -10.03
CA VAL A 48 -3.77 -12.61 -9.58
C VAL A 48 -4.13 -13.89 -8.84
N ALA A 49 -5.31 -13.94 -8.21
CA ALA A 49 -5.81 -15.18 -7.58
C ALA A 49 -5.97 -16.32 -8.59
N SER A 50 -6.22 -16.01 -9.88
CA SER A 50 -6.33 -17.03 -10.92
C SER A 50 -5.02 -17.74 -11.27
N TYR A 51 -3.87 -17.14 -10.91
CA TYR A 51 -2.54 -17.73 -11.14
C TYR A 51 -2.05 -18.59 -9.97
N GLY A 52 -2.67 -18.48 -8.78
CA GLY A 52 -2.19 -19.10 -7.54
C GLY A 52 -0.94 -18.42 -6.98
N VAL A 53 -0.46 -18.91 -5.83
CA VAL A 53 0.79 -18.46 -5.21
C VAL A 53 1.90 -19.47 -5.54
N PRO A 54 3.04 -19.04 -6.11
CA PRO A 54 4.15 -19.95 -6.38
C PRO A 54 4.78 -20.51 -5.10
N ASP A 55 5.11 -21.80 -5.09
CA ASP A 55 5.76 -22.49 -3.96
C ASP A 55 7.25 -22.12 -3.77
N ALA A 56 7.89 -21.53 -4.79
CA ALA A 56 9.31 -21.22 -4.82
C ALA A 56 9.62 -19.99 -5.70
N GLY A 57 10.86 -19.49 -5.61
CA GLY A 57 11.34 -18.35 -6.42
C GLY A 57 11.22 -16.98 -5.75
N TRP A 58 10.70 -16.94 -4.51
CA TRP A 58 10.61 -15.72 -3.71
C TRP A 58 11.64 -15.74 -2.59
N ASP A 59 12.41 -14.66 -2.45
CA ASP A 59 13.30 -14.48 -1.32
C ASP A 59 12.47 -14.26 -0.05
N ALA A 60 12.42 -15.29 0.80
CA ALA A 60 11.64 -15.29 2.04
C ALA A 60 12.08 -14.14 2.97
N ASP A 61 13.37 -13.80 3.00
CA ASP A 61 13.94 -12.75 3.85
C ASP A 61 13.53 -11.35 3.37
N LEU A 62 13.26 -11.18 2.07
CA LEU A 62 12.76 -9.92 1.50
C LEU A 62 11.23 -9.83 1.52
N SER A 63 10.54 -10.97 1.48
CA SER A 63 9.09 -11.03 1.33
C SER A 63 8.32 -10.60 2.60
N ASN A 64 8.90 -10.67 3.80
CA ASN A 64 8.18 -10.44 5.07
C ASN A 64 6.89 -11.29 5.23
N LEU A 65 6.83 -12.53 4.70
CA LEU A 65 5.66 -13.43 4.65
C LEU A 65 4.53 -13.13 5.66
N ASP A 66 3.42 -12.60 5.15
CA ASP A 66 2.35 -11.94 5.91
C ASP A 66 1.33 -12.89 6.57
N GLY A 67 1.39 -14.18 6.21
CA GLY A 67 0.50 -15.25 6.60
C GLY A 67 0.63 -16.41 5.60
N GLN A 68 -0.31 -17.36 5.60
CA GLN A 68 -0.44 -18.25 4.44
C GLN A 68 -0.86 -17.40 3.24
N PRO A 69 -0.01 -17.27 2.21
CA PRO A 69 -0.27 -16.33 1.12
C PRO A 69 -1.47 -16.78 0.29
N GLU A 70 -2.33 -15.82 -0.05
CA GLU A 70 -3.52 -16.04 -0.86
C GLU A 70 -3.27 -15.65 -2.33
N ILE A 71 -2.39 -14.65 -2.53
CA ILE A 71 -2.11 -14.01 -3.81
C ILE A 71 -0.67 -13.50 -3.86
N VAL A 72 -0.20 -13.14 -5.05
CA VAL A 72 0.92 -12.22 -5.22
C VAL A 72 0.39 -10.79 -5.15
N GLY A 73 0.51 -10.15 -3.99
CA GLY A 73 0.10 -8.75 -3.78
C GLY A 73 1.09 -7.77 -4.40
N HIS A 74 0.66 -6.53 -4.61
CA HIS A 74 1.51 -5.44 -5.11
C HIS A 74 2.42 -4.89 -4.01
N CYS A 75 1.93 -4.83 -2.77
CA CYS A 75 2.66 -4.45 -1.56
C CYS A 75 3.26 -3.03 -1.54
N ASP A 76 2.92 -2.18 -2.51
CA ASP A 76 3.42 -0.80 -2.61
C ASP A 76 2.50 0.12 -3.43
N VAL A 77 1.18 0.05 -3.17
CA VAL A 77 0.19 0.88 -3.87
C VAL A 77 0.20 2.31 -3.31
N THR A 78 1.28 3.05 -3.58
CA THR A 78 1.44 4.48 -3.29
C THR A 78 0.75 5.33 -4.38
N PRO A 79 0.46 6.63 -4.13
CA PRO A 79 0.00 7.53 -5.17
C PRO A 79 0.89 7.53 -6.42
N GLU A 80 2.21 7.46 -6.22
CA GLU A 80 3.22 7.46 -7.28
C GLU A 80 3.20 6.17 -8.14
N ASN A 81 2.58 5.10 -7.63
CA ASN A 81 2.46 3.81 -8.33
C ASN A 81 1.07 3.58 -8.95
N VAL A 82 0.25 4.63 -9.03
CA VAL A 82 -1.09 4.58 -9.64
C VAL A 82 -1.18 5.57 -10.79
N VAL A 83 -1.47 5.05 -11.98
CA VAL A 83 -1.74 5.87 -13.18
C VAL A 83 -3.19 6.33 -13.16
N PHE A 84 -3.41 7.63 -13.31
CA PHE A 84 -4.72 8.27 -13.43
C PHE A 84 -5.05 8.57 -14.89
N ARG A 85 -6.31 8.39 -15.27
CA ARG A 85 -6.83 8.77 -16.58
C ARG A 85 -8.18 9.45 -16.41
N GLY A 86 -8.30 10.68 -16.91
CA GLY A 86 -9.53 11.46 -16.76
C GLY A 86 -9.94 11.67 -15.29
N GLY A 87 -8.96 11.83 -14.39
CA GLY A 87 -9.19 12.02 -12.95
C GLY A 87 -9.49 10.76 -12.14
N ALA A 88 -9.48 9.57 -12.75
CA ALA A 88 -9.74 8.30 -12.06
C ALA A 88 -8.52 7.35 -12.09
N PRO A 89 -8.27 6.58 -11.01
CA PRO A 89 -7.28 5.50 -11.01
C PRO A 89 -7.56 4.47 -12.11
N ALA A 90 -6.56 4.19 -12.93
CA ALA A 90 -6.70 3.38 -14.14
C ALA A 90 -5.80 2.14 -14.15
N ALA A 91 -4.57 2.25 -13.64
CA ALA A 91 -3.60 1.14 -13.62
C ALA A 91 -2.65 1.22 -12.43
N LEU A 92 -2.15 0.07 -12.02
CA LEU A 92 -1.03 -0.07 -11.09
C LEU A 92 0.26 -0.26 -11.89
N ILE A 93 1.36 0.32 -11.42
CA ILE A 93 2.70 0.20 -11.99
C ILE A 93 3.70 -0.04 -10.85
N ASP A 94 4.95 -0.37 -11.18
CA ASP A 94 6.02 -0.64 -10.22
C ASP A 94 5.74 -1.86 -9.31
N PHE A 95 5.97 -3.04 -9.88
CA PHE A 95 5.75 -4.33 -9.21
C PHE A 95 7.02 -4.86 -8.53
N ASP A 96 8.06 -4.05 -8.33
CA ASP A 96 9.34 -4.48 -7.76
C ASP A 96 9.22 -5.01 -6.32
N LEU A 97 8.18 -4.58 -5.61
CA LEU A 97 7.86 -5.03 -4.25
C LEU A 97 6.73 -6.07 -4.20
N ALA A 98 6.21 -6.49 -5.36
CA ALA A 98 5.18 -7.51 -5.43
C ALA A 98 5.70 -8.83 -4.85
N ARG A 99 4.83 -9.57 -4.15
CA ARG A 99 5.22 -10.77 -3.39
C ARG A 99 4.02 -11.57 -2.89
N PRO A 100 4.22 -12.85 -2.51
CA PRO A 100 3.21 -13.62 -1.79
C PRO A 100 2.75 -12.92 -0.50
N THR A 101 1.44 -12.71 -0.36
CA THR A 101 0.83 -12.05 0.80
C THR A 101 -0.66 -12.43 0.91
N THR A 102 -1.34 -11.93 1.94
CA THR A 102 -2.80 -12.02 2.06
C THR A 102 -3.46 -10.78 1.46
N ARG A 103 -4.71 -10.91 1.00
CA ARG A 103 -5.47 -9.76 0.46
C ARG A 103 -5.58 -8.63 1.48
N LEU A 104 -5.82 -8.97 2.75
CA LEU A 104 -5.98 -7.99 3.82
C LEU A 104 -4.68 -7.21 4.07
N PHE A 105 -3.54 -7.88 4.03
CA PHE A 105 -2.26 -7.23 4.28
C PHE A 105 -1.87 -6.24 3.18
N ASP A 106 -2.18 -6.56 1.91
CA ASP A 106 -1.97 -5.64 0.79
C ASP A 106 -2.95 -4.46 0.84
N VAL A 107 -4.23 -4.71 1.20
CA VAL A 107 -5.22 -3.65 1.48
C VAL A 107 -4.74 -2.68 2.55
N VAL A 108 -4.22 -3.19 3.67
CA VAL A 108 -3.67 -2.37 4.76
C VAL A 108 -2.43 -1.60 4.32
N THR A 109 -1.60 -2.20 3.47
CA THR A 109 -0.43 -1.52 2.90
C THR A 109 -0.87 -0.35 2.02
N ALA A 110 -1.90 -0.50 1.18
CA ALA A 110 -2.47 0.61 0.43
C ALA A 110 -3.11 1.66 1.35
N LEU A 111 -3.87 1.24 2.37
CA LEU A 111 -4.51 2.15 3.34
C LEU A 111 -3.53 3.04 4.09
N ARG A 112 -2.28 2.59 4.31
CA ARG A 112 -1.23 3.45 4.86
C ARG A 112 -1.06 4.73 4.04
N HIS A 113 -1.14 4.64 2.72
CA HIS A 113 -0.90 5.76 1.81
C HIS A 113 -2.18 6.52 1.44
N TRP A 114 -3.29 5.80 1.26
CA TRP A 114 -4.55 6.38 0.79
C TRP A 114 -5.53 6.74 1.91
N GLY A 115 -5.46 6.02 3.03
CA GLY A 115 -6.22 6.23 4.27
C GLY A 115 -5.44 7.02 5.35
N PRO A 116 -4.41 7.77 4.98
CA PRO A 116 -3.19 8.09 5.78
C PRO A 116 -3.21 7.65 7.25
N ILE A 117 -2.94 6.36 7.50
CA ILE A 117 -2.77 5.81 8.86
C ILE A 117 -1.36 6.20 9.36
N GLU A 118 -1.19 7.48 9.67
CA GLU A 118 0.06 8.08 10.14
C GLU A 118 -0.21 9.38 10.91
N ASP A 119 0.80 9.88 11.62
CA ASP A 119 0.71 11.15 12.35
C ASP A 119 0.45 12.32 11.39
N PRO A 120 -0.45 13.28 11.71
CA PRO A 120 -0.74 14.43 10.85
C PRO A 120 0.49 15.20 10.37
N ALA A 121 1.58 15.21 11.14
CA ALA A 121 2.83 15.87 10.76
C ALA A 121 3.55 15.21 9.57
N ASP A 122 3.25 13.95 9.25
CA ASP A 122 3.88 13.19 8.17
C ASP A 122 3.00 13.10 6.89
N ARG A 123 1.75 13.55 6.98
CA ARG A 123 0.77 13.51 5.88
C ARG A 123 1.07 14.56 4.82
N ASP A 124 0.58 14.33 3.62
CA ASP A 124 0.46 15.39 2.63
C ASP A 124 -0.43 16.53 3.17
N ALA A 125 -0.16 17.78 2.78
CA ALA A 125 -0.84 18.96 3.31
C ALA A 125 -2.37 18.89 3.18
N LEU A 126 -2.87 18.35 2.07
CA LEU A 126 -4.33 18.20 1.86
C LEU A 126 -4.96 17.08 2.71
N LEU A 127 -4.13 16.22 3.30
CA LEU A 127 -4.54 15.12 4.17
C LEU A 127 -4.28 15.41 5.66
N TYR A 128 -3.73 16.58 6.01
CA TYR A 128 -3.42 16.96 7.38
C TYR A 128 -4.62 16.74 8.33
N GLY A 129 -5.79 17.29 7.96
CA GLY A 129 -7.03 17.18 8.72
C GLY A 129 -7.95 16.01 8.29
N ALA A 130 -7.42 14.98 7.63
CA ALA A 130 -8.24 13.88 7.13
C ALA A 130 -8.92 13.09 8.26
N ASP A 131 -10.22 12.78 8.09
CA ASP A 131 -10.92 11.76 8.87
C ASP A 131 -10.47 10.37 8.41
N VAL A 132 -9.45 9.84 9.08
CA VAL A 132 -8.81 8.56 8.73
C VAL A 132 -9.78 7.40 8.83
N GLY A 133 -10.61 7.35 9.88
CA GLY A 133 -11.59 6.28 10.06
C GLY A 133 -12.61 6.23 8.92
N ARG A 134 -13.11 7.40 8.48
CA ARG A 134 -13.99 7.51 7.31
C ARG A 134 -13.30 7.06 6.03
N ARG A 135 -12.04 7.45 5.81
CA ARG A 135 -11.28 7.04 4.62
C ARG A 135 -11.04 5.53 4.59
N ILE A 136 -10.65 4.92 5.71
CA ILE A 136 -10.52 3.46 5.81
C ILE A 136 -11.84 2.79 5.42
N LYS A 137 -12.96 3.24 6.01
CA LYS A 137 -14.29 2.70 5.68
C LYS A 137 -14.61 2.82 4.19
N VAL A 138 -14.40 4.00 3.58
CA VAL A 138 -14.66 4.24 2.15
C VAL A 138 -13.84 3.30 1.26
N PHE A 139 -12.55 3.11 1.59
CA PHE A 139 -11.69 2.19 0.84
C PHE A 139 -12.15 0.73 1.01
N CYS A 140 -12.43 0.29 2.23
CA CYS A 140 -12.93 -1.06 2.52
C CYS A 140 -14.26 -1.34 1.82
N ASP A 141 -15.19 -0.37 1.81
CA ASP A 141 -16.45 -0.45 1.07
C ASP A 141 -16.19 -0.61 -0.44
N ALA A 142 -15.30 0.21 -1.01
CA ALA A 142 -15.00 0.17 -2.45
C ALA A 142 -14.23 -1.08 -2.90
N TYR A 143 -13.35 -1.60 -2.05
CA TYR A 143 -12.66 -2.88 -2.26
C TYR A 143 -13.63 -4.08 -2.14
N GLY A 144 -14.75 -3.90 -1.44
CA GLY A 144 -15.69 -4.97 -1.12
C GLY A 144 -15.18 -5.87 0.00
N LEU A 145 -14.51 -5.28 1.01
CA LEU A 145 -14.08 -6.01 2.20
C LEU A 145 -15.31 -6.29 3.08
N ALA A 146 -15.53 -7.59 3.34
CA ALA A 146 -16.65 -8.07 4.15
C ALA A 146 -16.62 -7.46 5.56
N ARG A 147 -17.78 -7.21 6.16
CA ARG A 147 -17.89 -6.47 7.43
C ARG A 147 -17.16 -7.20 8.55
N GLU A 148 -17.30 -8.52 8.60
CA GLU A 148 -16.65 -9.42 9.53
C GLU A 148 -15.11 -9.37 9.44
N SER A 149 -14.55 -9.09 8.25
CA SER A 149 -13.10 -8.98 8.06
C SER A 149 -12.55 -7.60 8.43
N ARG A 150 -13.41 -6.60 8.65
CA ARG A 150 -12.97 -5.23 8.98
C ARG A 150 -12.35 -5.12 10.36
N ARG A 151 -12.78 -5.97 11.30
CA ARG A 151 -12.17 -6.08 12.64
C ARG A 151 -10.69 -6.40 12.60
N ASP A 152 -10.23 -7.04 11.52
CA ASP A 152 -8.84 -7.46 11.35
C ASP A 152 -7.97 -6.38 10.67
N VAL A 153 -8.55 -5.27 10.21
CA VAL A 153 -7.82 -4.18 9.53
C VAL A 153 -6.81 -3.51 10.46
N LEU A 154 -7.21 -3.07 11.65
CA LEU A 154 -6.30 -2.40 12.58
C LEU A 154 -5.26 -3.36 13.18
N PRO A 155 -5.62 -4.61 13.59
CA PRO A 155 -4.63 -5.60 13.99
C PRO A 155 -3.59 -5.87 12.89
N THR A 156 -4.03 -5.96 11.64
CA THR A 156 -3.13 -6.14 10.49
C THR A 156 -2.25 -4.91 10.26
N ALA A 157 -2.78 -3.68 10.44
CA ALA A 157 -2.00 -2.45 10.35
C ALA A 157 -0.87 -2.39 11.38
N ARG A 158 -1.15 -2.76 12.63
CA ARG A 158 -0.14 -2.86 13.70
C ARG A 158 0.99 -3.82 13.30
N VAL A 159 0.64 -5.02 12.84
CA VAL A 159 1.62 -6.02 12.38
C VAL A 159 2.41 -5.49 11.18
N ARG A 160 1.73 -4.87 10.20
CA ARG A 160 2.34 -4.31 9.00
C ARG A 160 3.41 -3.29 9.35
N PHE A 161 3.11 -2.35 10.25
CA PHE A 161 4.06 -1.29 10.62
C PHE A 161 5.29 -1.84 11.35
N GLU A 162 5.10 -2.80 12.27
CA GLU A 162 6.24 -3.42 12.96
C GLU A 162 7.16 -4.15 11.97
N ARG A 163 6.56 -4.88 11.01
CA ARG A 163 7.32 -5.57 9.95
C ARG A 163 7.99 -4.59 8.99
N SER A 164 7.31 -3.51 8.58
CA SER A 164 7.89 -2.43 7.78
C SER A 164 9.14 -1.87 8.44
N TYR A 165 9.06 -1.55 9.73
CA TYR A 165 10.18 -0.98 10.47
C TYR A 165 11.38 -1.93 10.46
N ARG A 166 11.17 -3.20 10.82
CA ARG A 166 12.24 -4.22 10.85
C ARG A 166 12.87 -4.42 9.47
N ALA A 167 12.04 -4.56 8.45
CA ALA A 167 12.51 -4.79 7.09
C ALA A 167 13.28 -3.59 6.53
N MET A 168 12.78 -2.36 6.74
CA MET A 168 13.50 -1.17 6.30
C MET A 168 14.82 -0.99 7.03
N ARG A 169 14.87 -1.28 8.34
CA ARG A 169 16.11 -1.26 9.12
C ARG A 169 17.14 -2.25 8.58
N ALA A 170 16.71 -3.49 8.32
CA ALA A 170 17.58 -4.53 7.79
C ALA A 170 18.08 -4.19 6.38
N ARG A 171 17.22 -3.65 5.51
CA ARG A 171 17.63 -3.19 4.16
C ARG A 171 18.60 -2.01 4.22
N ALA A 172 18.38 -1.07 5.13
CA ALA A 172 19.27 0.08 5.33
C ALA A 172 20.68 -0.35 5.74
N GLN A 173 20.82 -1.40 6.57
CA GLN A 173 22.11 -1.96 6.95
C GLN A 173 22.89 -2.55 5.77
N ARG A 174 22.20 -2.92 4.68
CA ARG A 174 22.83 -3.39 3.42
C ARG A 174 23.27 -2.23 2.51
N GLY A 175 22.97 -0.98 2.86
CA GLY A 175 23.37 0.21 2.11
C GLY A 175 22.43 0.59 0.95
N GLY A 176 22.93 1.42 0.03
CA GLY A 176 22.22 1.82 -1.19
C GLY A 176 21.05 2.78 -0.97
N GLY A 177 20.04 2.70 -1.85
CA GLY A 177 18.84 3.56 -1.78
C GLY A 177 18.09 3.43 -0.45
N TRP A 178 18.05 2.23 0.12
CA TRP A 178 17.38 1.96 1.40
C TRP A 178 18.03 2.68 2.58
N ALA A 179 19.36 2.79 2.60
CA ALA A 179 20.07 3.57 3.62
C ALA A 179 19.69 5.05 3.53
N ARG A 180 19.66 5.63 2.32
CA ARG A 180 19.23 7.03 2.12
C ARG A 180 17.80 7.28 2.59
N ILE A 181 16.88 6.36 2.31
CA ILE A 181 15.48 6.45 2.78
C ILE A 181 15.41 6.38 4.31
N TRP A 182 16.20 5.49 4.92
CA TRP A 182 16.28 5.33 6.37
C TRP A 182 16.80 6.59 7.05
N ASP A 183 17.94 7.12 6.58
CA ASP A 183 18.56 8.34 7.08
C ASP A 183 17.67 9.58 6.86
N GLY A 184 16.85 9.55 5.80
CA GLY A 184 15.78 10.52 5.55
C GLY A 184 14.56 10.40 6.47
N GLY A 185 14.66 9.64 7.56
CA GLY A 185 13.67 9.60 8.64
C GLY A 185 12.57 8.56 8.50
N ALA A 186 12.72 7.56 7.61
CA ALA A 186 11.67 6.55 7.42
C ALA A 186 11.40 5.71 8.68
N GLY A 187 12.42 5.35 9.45
CA GLY A 187 12.27 4.62 10.71
C GLY A 187 11.41 5.39 11.73
N PRO A 188 11.79 6.64 12.09
CA PRO A 188 10.98 7.52 12.93
C PRO A 188 9.55 7.73 12.43
N ARG A 189 9.34 7.92 11.12
CA ARG A 189 7.99 8.04 10.54
C ARG A 189 7.13 6.80 10.78
N ILE A 190 7.69 5.61 10.59
CA ILE A 190 6.95 4.35 10.83
C ILE A 190 6.60 4.22 12.31
N ARG A 191 7.52 4.56 13.22
CA ARG A 191 7.26 4.52 14.67
C ARG A 191 6.16 5.51 15.07
N ARG A 192 6.20 6.74 14.56
CA ARG A 192 5.11 7.71 14.79
C ARG A 192 3.77 7.22 14.25
N ALA A 193 3.74 6.57 13.09
CA ALA A 193 2.52 5.97 12.56
C ALA A 193 1.98 4.84 13.46
N GLN A 194 2.86 4.03 14.07
CA GLN A 194 2.47 3.05 15.10
C GLN A 194 1.87 3.75 16.32
N ASP A 195 2.56 4.73 16.88
CA ASP A 195 2.10 5.46 18.07
C ASP A 195 0.78 6.21 17.79
N TRP A 196 0.59 6.72 16.57
CA TRP A 196 -0.65 7.33 16.14
C TRP A 196 -1.78 6.30 16.03
N LEU A 197 -1.54 5.16 15.39
CA LEU A 197 -2.52 4.07 15.28
C LEU A 197 -3.00 3.61 16.66
N GLU A 198 -2.08 3.39 17.62
CA GLU A 198 -2.46 2.96 18.97
C GLU A 198 -3.28 4.03 19.72
N ARG A 199 -2.89 5.32 19.60
CA ARG A 199 -3.61 6.42 20.26
C ARG A 199 -5.03 6.62 19.72
N HIS A 200 -5.27 6.28 18.46
CA HIS A 200 -6.56 6.46 17.78
C HIS A 200 -7.31 5.15 17.60
N TRP A 201 -6.88 4.05 18.23
CA TRP A 201 -7.43 2.72 18.01
C TRP A 201 -8.96 2.67 18.14
N ASP A 202 -9.49 3.12 19.28
CA ASP A 202 -10.93 3.04 19.58
C ASP A 202 -11.77 3.89 18.61
N GLU A 203 -11.26 5.07 18.22
CA GLU A 203 -11.90 5.94 17.24
C GLU A 203 -12.00 5.27 15.87
N LEU A 204 -10.92 4.63 15.44
CA LEU A 204 -10.85 3.93 14.15
C LEU A 204 -11.70 2.66 14.15
N ASP A 205 -11.66 1.88 15.24
CA ASP A 205 -12.39 0.63 15.38
C ASP A 205 -13.91 0.86 15.35
N ALA A 206 -14.37 1.94 15.99
CA ALA A 206 -15.78 2.35 15.97
C ALA A 206 -16.31 2.68 14.56
N ARG A 207 -15.43 3.00 13.59
CA ARG A 207 -15.83 3.26 12.18
C ARG A 207 -15.85 1.99 11.32
N LEU A 208 -15.20 0.92 11.80
CA LEU A 208 -15.06 -0.35 11.10
C LEU A 208 -16.11 -1.38 11.52
N CYS A 209 -16.67 -1.22 12.73
CA CYS A 209 -17.75 -2.03 13.30
C CYS A 209 -19.11 -1.85 12.61
#